data_AF-A0A4R9EU71-F1
#
_entry.id   AF-A0A4R9EU71-F1
#
_cell.length_a   1.000
_cell.length_b   1.000
_cell.length_c   1.000
_cell.angle_alpha   90.00
_cell.angle_beta   90.00
_cell.angle_gamma   90.00
#
_symmetry.space_group_name_H-M   'P 1'
#
loop_
_entity.id
_entity.type
_entity.pdbx_description
1 polymer ?
#
loop_
_entity_poly.entity_id
_entity_poly.type
_entity_poly.pdbx_seq_one_letter_code
_entity_poly.pdbx_strand_id
1 'polypeptide(L)' 'MDQNDLDDIGARIGAAARQFAPDFRPTPAQEADAAAVLDGMVQVAERYGVTLADFDAVADFPRMAIQLVQSRDGRG' A
#
# COMPACT_ATOMS: atom_id res chain seq x y z
N MET A 1 -5.04 6.69 -11.18
CA MET A 1 -5.42 7.36 -9.92
C MET A 1 -5.01 8.82 -9.98
N ASP A 2 -5.74 9.68 -9.28
CA ASP A 2 -5.32 11.06 -9.01
C ASP A 2 -4.70 11.22 -7.61
N GLN A 3 -4.31 12.44 -7.23
CA GLN A 3 -3.66 12.69 -5.94
C GLN A 3 -4.59 12.39 -4.74
N ASN A 4 -5.90 12.58 -4.89
CA ASN A 4 -6.84 12.31 -3.81
C ASN A 4 -6.98 10.80 -3.59
N ASP A 5 -6.97 10.01 -4.67
CA ASP A 5 -6.96 8.54 -4.59
C ASP A 5 -5.71 8.04 -3.85
N LEU A 6 -4.53 8.62 -4.16
CA LEU A 6 -3.27 8.26 -3.53
C LEU A 6 -3.23 8.63 -2.05
N ASP A 7 -3.79 9.78 -1.68
CA ASP A 7 -3.87 10.23 -0.28
C ASP A 7 -4.82 9.33 0.55
N ASP A 8 -5.97 8.94 -0.01
CA ASP A 8 -6.90 7.98 0.63
C ASP A 8 -6.25 6.61 0.82
N ILE A 9 -5.56 6.11 -0.20
CA ILE A 9 -4.78 4.87 -0.12
C ILE A 9 -3.68 4.96 0.94
N GLY A 10 -2.95 6.07 1.01
CA GLY A 10 -1.94 6.31 2.03
C GLY A 10 -2.53 6.23 3.44
N ALA A 11 -3.69 6.84 3.67
CA ALA A 11 -4.40 6.75 4.94
C ALA A 11 -4.83 5.31 5.28
N ARG A 12 -5.33 4.55 4.28
CA ARG A 12 -5.67 3.13 4.43
C ARG A 12 -4.46 2.27 4.79
N ILE A 13 -3.31 2.53 4.16
CA ILE A 13 -2.03 1.87 4.48
C ILE A 13 -1.60 2.17 5.92
N GLY A 14 -1.67 3.44 6.33
CA GLY A 14 -1.38 3.85 7.71
C GLY A 14 -2.27 3.16 8.74
N ALA A 15 -3.56 3.00 8.44
CA ALA A 15 -4.51 2.26 9.28
C ALA A 15 -4.17 0.76 9.36
N ALA A 16 -3.88 0.11 8.23
CA ALA A 16 -3.49 -1.30 8.17
C ALA A 16 -2.19 -1.56 8.95
N ALA A 17 -1.19 -0.68 8.82
CA ALA A 17 0.05 -0.78 9.56
C ALA A 17 -0.18 -0.78 11.08
N ARG A 18 -1.03 0.14 11.58
CA ARG A 18 -1.38 0.22 13.01
C ARG A 18 -2.15 -1.01 13.51
N GLN A 19 -2.98 -1.60 12.66
CA GLN A 19 -3.77 -2.79 13.02
C GLN A 19 -2.89 -4.05 13.13
N PHE A 20 -1.91 -4.21 12.24
CA PHE A 20 -1.18 -5.47 12.10
C PHE A 20 0.26 -5.44 12.63
N ALA A 21 0.82 -4.27 12.87
CA ALA A 21 2.13 -4.07 13.49
C ALA A 21 2.02 -2.93 14.52
N PRO A 22 1.46 -3.18 15.72
CA PRO A 22 1.16 -2.13 16.69
C PRO A 22 2.39 -1.33 17.16
N ASP A 23 3.58 -1.95 17.12
CA ASP A 23 4.86 -1.30 17.45
C ASP A 23 5.46 -0.50 16.28
N PHE A 24 4.89 -0.64 15.08
CA PHE A 24 5.34 0.05 13.89
C PHE A 24 4.38 1.19 13.53
N ARG A 25 4.90 2.42 13.60
CA ARG A 25 4.21 3.59 13.05
C ARG A 25 4.92 4.03 11.77
N PRO A 26 4.30 3.84 10.59
CA PRO A 26 4.88 4.34 9.35
C PRO A 26 4.98 5.86 9.40
N THR A 27 6.07 6.38 8.85
CA THR A 27 6.22 7.81 8.59
C THR A 27 5.35 8.22 7.39
N PRO A 28 4.98 9.50 7.24
CA PRO A 28 4.23 9.96 6.07
C PRO A 28 4.92 9.63 4.73
N ALA A 29 6.26 9.65 4.69
CA ALA A 29 7.02 9.26 3.51
C ALA A 29 6.87 7.77 3.18
N GLN A 30 6.81 6.89 4.19
CA GLN A 30 6.59 5.46 4.00
C GLN A 30 5.15 5.15 3.56
N GLU A 31 4.16 5.89 4.06
CA GLU A 31 2.78 5.79 3.59
C GLU A 31 2.68 6.20 2.11
N ALA A 32 3.33 7.30 1.71
CA ALA A 32 3.35 7.75 0.31
C ALA A 32 4.08 6.78 -0.62
N ASP A 33 5.24 6.24 -0.21
CA ASP A 33 5.99 5.27 -1.01
C ASP A 33 5.22 3.95 -1.16
N ALA A 34 4.57 3.48 -0.09
CA ALA A 34 3.70 2.30 -0.15
C ALA A 34 2.46 2.53 -1.04
N ALA A 35 1.88 3.73 -1.03
CA ALA A 35 0.78 4.10 -1.94
C ALA A 35 1.22 4.09 -3.41
N ALA A 36 2.41 4.64 -3.71
CA ALA A 36 2.98 4.61 -5.05
C ALA A 36 3.28 3.17 -5.54
N VAL A 37 3.76 2.30 -4.65
CA VAL A 37 3.92 0.86 -4.96
C VAL A 37 2.58 0.23 -5.28
N LEU A 38 1.54 0.51 -4.48
CA LEU A 38 0.20 -0.04 -4.73
C LEU A 38 -0.37 0.42 -6.07
N ASP A 39 -0.29 1.71 -6.38
CA ASP A 39 -0.72 2.26 -7.67
C ASP A 39 0.02 1.58 -8.84
N GLY A 40 1.33 1.36 -8.73
CA GLY A 40 2.09 0.60 -9.72
C GLY A 40 1.62 -0.85 -9.89
N MET A 41 1.27 -1.53 -8.80
CA MET A 41 0.72 -2.90 -8.85
C MET A 41 -0.65 -2.93 -9.54
N VAL A 42 -1.53 -1.95 -9.23
CA VAL A 42 -2.84 -1.81 -9.87
C VAL A 42 -2.69 -1.54 -11.36
N GLN A 43 -1.86 -0.59 -11.76
CA GLN A 43 -1.63 -0.28 -13.18
C GLN A 43 -1.12 -1.50 -13.99
N VAL A 44 -0.30 -2.35 -13.38
CA VAL A 44 0.16 -3.58 -14.03
C VAL A 44 -0.95 -4.62 -14.12
N ALA A 45 -1.76 -4.76 -13.08
CA ALA A 45 -2.88 -5.71 -13.01
C ALA A 45 -4.04 -5.33 -13.95
N GLU A 46 -4.27 -4.03 -14.16
CA GLU A 46 -5.27 -3.52 -15.11
C GLU A 46 -5.02 -4.02 -16.54
N ARG A 47 -3.76 -4.28 -16.92
CA ARG A 47 -3.42 -4.89 -18.22
C ARG A 47 -4.03 -6.28 -18.41
N TYR A 48 -4.41 -6.94 -17.31
CA TYR A 48 -5.03 -8.26 -17.28
C TYR A 48 -6.52 -8.20 -16.89
N GLY A 49 -7.11 -7.00 -16.83
CA GLY A 49 -8.52 -6.81 -16.46
C GLY A 49 -8.80 -6.94 -14.96
N VAL A 50 -7.76 -6.84 -14.11
CA VAL A 50 -7.87 -6.90 -12.65
C VAL A 50 -7.82 -5.49 -12.07
N THR A 51 -8.73 -5.18 -11.16
CA THR A 51 -8.87 -3.88 -10.50
C THR A 51 -8.40 -3.91 -9.04
N LEU A 52 -8.27 -2.74 -8.41
CA LEU A 52 -8.00 -2.65 -6.97
C LEU A 52 -9.08 -3.35 -6.13
N ALA A 53 -10.35 -3.33 -6.56
CA ALA A 53 -11.44 -4.03 -5.87
C ALA A 53 -11.29 -5.55 -5.92
N ASP A 54 -10.73 -6.09 -7.00
CA ASP A 54 -10.42 -7.52 -7.12
C ASP A 54 -9.28 -7.93 -6.16
N PHE A 55 -8.34 -7.01 -5.90
CA PHE A 55 -7.28 -7.23 -4.92
C PHE A 55 -7.77 -7.17 -3.48
N ASP A 56 -8.59 -6.18 -3.14
CA ASP A 56 -9.19 -6.05 -1.80
C ASP A 56 -10.02 -7.29 -1.41
N ALA A 57 -10.55 -8.03 -2.39
CA ALA A 57 -11.29 -9.27 -2.17
C ALA A 57 -10.42 -10.51 -1.89
N VAL A 58 -9.13 -10.49 -2.28
CA VAL A 58 -8.24 -11.67 -2.25
C VAL A 58 -7.16 -11.56 -1.16
N ALA A 59 -6.67 -10.35 -0.87
CA ALA A 59 -5.69 -10.11 0.17
C ALA A 59 -5.68 -8.63 0.63
N ASP A 60 -5.27 -8.38 1.86
CA ASP A 60 -5.05 -7.01 2.37
C ASP A 60 -3.81 -6.39 1.70
N PHE A 61 -4.00 -5.80 0.53
CA PHE A 61 -2.97 -5.18 -0.29
C PHE A 61 -2.28 -3.98 0.37
N PRO A 62 -3.00 -3.07 1.05
CA PRO A 62 -2.39 -2.01 1.84
C PRO A 62 -1.35 -2.55 2.85
N ARG A 63 -1.67 -3.65 3.53
CA ARG A 63 -0.73 -4.32 4.44
C ARG A 63 0.50 -4.88 3.70
N MET A 64 0.32 -5.53 2.55
CA MET A 64 1.47 -6.10 1.81
C MET A 64 2.41 -5.01 1.31
N ALA A 65 1.87 -3.88 0.84
CA ALA A 65 2.67 -2.75 0.37
C ALA A 65 3.57 -2.19 1.48
N ILE A 66 3.06 -2.00 2.70
CA ILE A 66 3.88 -1.49 3.80
C ILE A 66 4.92 -2.50 4.28
N GLN A 67 4.61 -3.80 4.28
CA GLN A 67 5.59 -4.85 4.60
C GLN A 67 6.74 -4.90 3.58
N LEU A 68 6.45 -4.65 2.30
CA LEU A 68 7.47 -4.58 1.26
C LEU A 68 8.44 -3.41 1.51
N VAL A 69 7.90 -2.22 1.80
CA VAL A 69 8.70 -1.02 2.12
C VAL A 69 9.57 -1.25 3.36
N GLN A 70 8.98 -1.77 4.45
CA GLN A 70 9.73 -2.13 5.67
C GLN A 70 10.89 -3.09 5.39
N SER A 71 10.65 -4.15 4.59
CA SER A 71 11.71 -5.10 4.25
C SER A 71 12.80 -4.48 3.36
N ARG A 72 12.47 -3.48 2.53
CA ARG A 72 13.45 -2.79 1.68
C ARG A 72 14.35 -1.89 2.53
N ASP A 73 13.73 -1.10 3.41
CA ASP A 73 14.43 -0.15 4.27
C ASP A 73 15.32 -0.86 5.31
N GLY A 74 14.91 -2.02 5.82
CA GLY A 74 15.71 -2.81 6.77
C GLY A 74 16.93 -3.52 6.19
N ARG A 75 17.16 -3.47 4.88
CA ARG A 75 18.38 -4.00 4.21
C ARG A 75 19.41 -2.90 3.89
N GLY A 76 19.09 -1.64 4.17
CA GLY A 76 19.95 -0.48 3.95
C GLY A 76 20.92 -0.21 5.10
#